data_AF-G0IXI7-F1
#
_entry.id   AF-G0IXI7-F1
#
_cell.length_a   1.000
_cell.length_b   1.000
_cell.length_c   1.000
_cell.angle_alpha   90.00
_cell.angle_beta   90.00
_cell.angle_gamma   90.00
#
_symmetry.space_group_name_H-M   'P 1'
#
loop_
_entity.id
_entity.type
_entity.pdbx_description
1 polymer ?
#
loop_
_entity_poly.entity_id
_entity_poly.type
_entity_poly.pdbx_seq_one_letter_code
_entity_poly.pdbx_strand_id
1 'polypeptide(L)'
;MTYRLYRRDSIIKGQWYYSVACQGCGEDIEILDDKSKGKNSKPLFGGGDLSIPCNKCGHDAIYQFEDLKSSPAPENRPSTYPVREKISKSSRKPLSKSFPEAKVTMGVGFIEDRPKAAALVGRIITSWADIEVQLTRLLAELINAETPAVSAVFGSIRSSRSQSDAIEAAAKVVLNADDILLFKAYIKRKASLEKERNDLAHGCFGVSVNIPDHIVWVSQADFLIFNASPKHPDNLKAFRENQFVYELGTLERIAQEIVVFYNQIASFIGYLSARRGGVDGESFRRKRYLELIEQPKIKEALAILKQRKNSK
;
A
#
# COMPACT_ATOMS: atom_id res chain seq x y z
N MET A 1 -15.47 15.79 -15.68
CA MET A 1 -14.92 14.93 -14.61
C MET A 1 -14.26 15.85 -13.61
N THR A 2 -14.54 15.69 -12.33
CA THR A 2 -13.96 16.54 -11.27
C THR A 2 -12.81 15.80 -10.61
N TYR A 3 -11.64 16.43 -10.56
CA TYR A 3 -10.45 15.90 -9.93
C TYR A 3 -10.25 16.56 -8.56
N ARG A 4 -10.12 15.74 -7.51
CA ARG A 4 -9.76 16.24 -6.18
C ARG A 4 -8.25 16.48 -6.11
N LEU A 5 -7.84 17.73 -5.94
CA LEU A 5 -6.44 18.05 -5.66
C LEU A 5 -6.32 18.51 -4.22
N TYR A 6 -5.52 17.79 -3.45
CA TYR A 6 -5.26 18.12 -2.05
C TYR A 6 -3.81 17.83 -1.72
N ARG A 7 -3.04 18.88 -1.42
CA ARG A 7 -1.65 18.73 -1.00
C ARG A 7 -1.57 18.31 0.46
N ARG A 8 -0.85 17.22 0.71
CA ARG A 8 -0.54 16.73 2.06
C ARG A 8 0.92 16.87 2.45
N ASP A 9 1.80 17.02 1.47
CA ASP A 9 3.23 17.24 1.70
C ASP A 9 3.49 18.63 2.26
N SER A 10 4.62 18.80 2.91
CA SER A 10 5.03 20.11 3.41
C SER A 10 5.18 21.13 2.28
N ILE A 11 4.98 22.39 2.64
CA ILE A 11 5.26 23.54 1.80
C ILE A 11 6.54 24.18 2.33
N ILE A 12 7.49 24.43 1.43
CA ILE A 12 8.80 24.99 1.76
C ILE A 12 8.83 26.41 1.20
N LYS A 13 9.08 27.39 2.06
CA LYS A 13 9.20 28.80 1.70
C LYS A 13 10.17 28.98 0.53
N GLY A 14 9.76 29.73 -0.48
CA GLY A 14 10.55 30.05 -1.67
C GLY A 14 10.63 28.94 -2.73
N GLN A 15 10.14 27.72 -2.46
CA GLN A 15 9.90 26.74 -3.52
C GLN A 15 8.67 27.14 -4.34
N TRP A 16 8.63 26.70 -5.58
CA TRP A 16 7.58 27.07 -6.53
C TRP A 16 6.48 26.02 -6.57
N TYR A 17 5.24 26.50 -6.61
CA TYR A 17 4.04 25.68 -6.59
C TYR A 17 3.01 26.20 -7.60
N TYR A 18 2.22 25.29 -8.15
CA TYR A 18 0.93 25.63 -8.72
C TYR A 18 -0.04 25.91 -7.57
N SER A 19 -0.69 27.06 -7.60
CA SER A 19 -1.62 27.54 -6.58
C SER A 19 -2.90 28.11 -7.19
N VAL A 20 -3.96 28.14 -6.38
CA VAL A 20 -5.19 28.90 -6.66
C VAL A 20 -5.48 29.84 -5.50
N ALA A 21 -6.10 30.99 -5.76
CA ALA A 21 -6.61 31.85 -4.69
C ALA A 21 -7.89 31.24 -4.11
N CYS A 22 -7.94 31.02 -2.80
CA CYS A 22 -9.11 30.45 -2.16
C CYS A 22 -10.35 31.35 -2.35
N GLN A 23 -11.44 30.80 -2.89
CA GLN A 23 -12.70 31.53 -3.05
C GLN A 23 -13.34 31.97 -1.71
N GLY A 24 -12.94 31.35 -0.59
CA GLY A 24 -13.42 31.70 0.75
C GLY A 24 -12.63 32.81 1.44
N CYS A 25 -11.30 32.65 1.56
CA CYS A 25 -10.45 33.59 2.31
C CYS A 25 -9.49 34.42 1.44
N GLY A 26 -9.47 34.24 0.12
CA GLY A 26 -8.59 34.94 -0.82
C GLY A 26 -7.12 34.49 -0.80
N GLU A 27 -6.73 33.72 0.20
CA GLU A 27 -5.37 33.21 0.37
C GLU A 27 -4.98 32.16 -0.67
N ASP A 28 -3.72 32.17 -1.09
CA ASP A 28 -3.19 31.16 -2.00
C ASP A 28 -3.15 29.77 -1.34
N ILE A 29 -3.62 28.77 -2.09
CA ILE A 29 -3.57 27.33 -1.77
C ILE A 29 -2.51 26.70 -2.67
N GLU A 30 -1.40 26.22 -2.11
CA GLU A 30 -0.34 25.55 -2.85
C GLU A 30 -0.66 24.06 -3.05
N ILE A 31 -0.73 23.62 -4.30
CA ILE A 31 -1.34 22.34 -4.68
C ILE A 31 -0.27 21.33 -5.12
N LEU A 32 0.56 21.70 -6.11
CA LEU A 32 1.54 20.82 -6.74
C LEU A 32 2.89 21.53 -6.88
N ASP A 33 3.98 20.78 -6.85
CA ASP A 33 5.32 21.34 -7.09
C ASP A 33 5.43 21.85 -8.54
N ASP A 34 5.83 23.10 -8.73
CA ASP A 34 6.18 23.62 -10.05
C ASP A 34 7.69 23.50 -10.31
N LYS A 35 8.07 22.40 -10.96
CA LYS A 35 9.46 22.15 -11.37
C LYS A 35 10.00 23.16 -12.39
N SER A 36 9.12 23.89 -13.08
CA SER A 36 9.52 24.93 -14.03
C SER A 36 9.96 26.22 -13.34
N LYS A 37 9.67 26.38 -12.03
CA LYS A 37 9.94 27.60 -11.26
C LYS A 37 9.36 28.84 -11.95
N GLY A 38 8.14 28.73 -12.45
CA GLY A 38 7.44 29.78 -13.20
C GLY A 38 7.93 30.03 -14.63
N LYS A 39 9.01 29.36 -15.09
CA LYS A 39 9.58 29.62 -16.42
C LYS A 39 8.78 29.04 -17.57
N ASN A 40 8.06 27.96 -17.31
CA ASN A 40 7.23 27.25 -18.28
C ASN A 40 5.99 26.74 -17.55
N SER A 41 5.17 27.65 -17.01
CA SER A 41 3.80 27.32 -16.61
C SER A 41 3.01 27.00 -17.88
N LYS A 42 3.36 25.91 -18.55
CA LYS A 42 2.53 25.37 -19.62
C LYS A 42 1.16 25.17 -19.00
N PRO A 43 0.07 25.53 -19.70
CA PRO A 43 -1.26 25.18 -19.23
C PRO A 43 -1.23 23.67 -18.97
N LEU A 44 -1.62 23.27 -17.76
CA LEU A 44 -1.85 21.86 -17.47
C LEU A 44 -2.94 21.42 -18.45
N PHE A 45 -2.54 20.71 -19.51
CA PHE A 45 -3.46 20.31 -20.56
C PHE A 45 -4.40 19.24 -20.02
N GLY A 46 -5.70 19.52 -20.04
CA GLY A 46 -6.76 18.61 -19.65
C GLY A 46 -8.10 19.33 -19.57
N GLY A 47 -9.19 18.66 -19.94
CA GLY A 47 -10.54 19.14 -19.62
C GLY A 47 -10.97 18.57 -18.27
N GLY A 48 -11.43 19.41 -17.34
CA GLY A 48 -11.97 18.94 -16.07
C GLY A 48 -11.93 19.98 -14.96
N ASP A 49 -12.85 19.83 -14.03
CA ASP A 49 -12.99 20.67 -12.84
C ASP A 49 -12.02 20.21 -11.77
N LEU A 50 -11.44 21.14 -11.00
CA LEU A 50 -10.55 20.85 -9.88
C LEU A 50 -11.27 21.15 -8.56
N SER A 51 -11.59 20.13 -7.79
CA SER A 51 -12.07 20.30 -6.43
C SER A 51 -10.88 20.46 -5.49
N ILE A 52 -10.74 21.63 -4.86
CA ILE A 52 -9.57 22.00 -4.05
C ILE A 52 -10.05 22.55 -2.69
N PRO A 53 -9.77 21.85 -1.58
CA PRO A 53 -10.07 22.37 -0.25
C PRO A 53 -8.95 23.30 0.23
N CYS A 54 -9.36 24.40 0.86
CA CYS A 54 -8.45 25.32 1.53
C CYS A 54 -8.03 24.75 2.87
N ASN A 55 -6.73 24.50 3.05
CA ASN A 55 -6.17 24.05 4.33
C ASN A 55 -6.12 25.16 5.40
N LYS A 56 -6.42 26.41 5.04
CA LYS A 56 -6.47 27.55 5.98
C LYS A 56 -7.87 27.75 6.57
N CYS A 57 -8.89 27.86 5.73
CA CYS A 57 -10.27 28.16 6.17
C CYS A 57 -11.26 26.99 6.04
N GLY A 58 -10.85 25.84 5.48
CA GLY A 58 -11.72 24.68 5.26
C GLY A 58 -12.69 24.81 4.09
N HIS A 59 -12.68 25.95 3.37
CA HIS A 59 -13.55 26.16 2.20
C HIS A 59 -13.20 25.17 1.09
N ASP A 60 -14.21 24.54 0.51
CA ASP A 60 -14.08 23.53 -0.53
C ASP A 60 -14.80 24.00 -1.80
N ALA A 61 -14.03 24.22 -2.86
CA ALA A 61 -14.54 24.83 -4.08
C ALA A 61 -14.03 24.13 -5.34
N ILE A 62 -14.73 24.42 -6.44
CA ILE A 62 -14.36 24.00 -7.79
C ILE A 62 -13.59 25.13 -8.48
N TYR A 63 -12.47 24.79 -9.07
CA TYR A 63 -11.57 25.65 -9.83
C TYR A 63 -11.38 25.08 -11.24
N GLN A 64 -11.13 25.96 -12.20
CA GLN A 64 -10.72 25.60 -13.55
C GLN A 64 -9.19 25.58 -13.66
N PHE A 65 -8.66 25.00 -14.74
CA PHE A 65 -7.21 24.97 -14.96
C PHE A 65 -6.62 26.38 -15.14
N GLU A 66 -7.43 27.33 -15.63
CA GLU A 66 -7.06 28.74 -15.81
C GLU A 66 -6.90 29.48 -14.48
N ASP A 67 -7.50 28.98 -13.39
CA ASP A 67 -7.34 29.55 -12.04
C ASP A 67 -5.96 29.24 -11.45
N LEU A 68 -5.23 28.26 -12.02
CA LEU A 68 -3.91 27.87 -11.55
C LEU A 68 -2.87 28.90 -11.96
N LYS A 69 -2.18 29.44 -10.96
CA LYS A 69 -0.99 30.28 -11.13
C LYS A 69 0.23 29.59 -10.55
N SER A 70 1.40 29.88 -11.11
CA SER A 70 2.66 29.46 -10.51
C SER A 70 3.23 30.58 -9.64
N SER A 71 3.50 30.30 -8.38
CA SER A 71 4.07 31.25 -7.44
C SER A 71 4.99 30.58 -6.41
N PRO A 72 6.00 31.29 -5.89
CA PRO A 72 6.80 30.79 -4.78
C PRO A 72 5.97 30.84 -3.47
N ALA A 73 6.10 29.81 -2.64
CA ALA A 73 5.40 29.79 -1.35
C ALA A 73 5.93 30.89 -0.41
N PRO A 74 5.04 31.66 0.25
CA PRO A 74 5.43 32.76 1.13
C PRO A 74 6.01 32.28 2.46
N GLU A 75 5.67 31.07 2.89
CA GLU A 75 5.99 30.51 4.20
C GLU A 75 6.18 29.00 4.17
N ASN A 76 6.75 28.46 5.25
CA ASN A 76 6.78 27.01 5.46
C ASN A 76 5.44 26.56 6.02
N ARG A 77 4.91 25.44 5.53
CA ARG A 77 3.78 24.76 6.18
C ARG A 77 4.10 23.28 6.40
N PRO A 78 3.78 22.73 7.58
CA PRO A 78 4.03 21.33 7.87
C PRO A 78 3.17 20.42 7.00
N SER A 79 3.61 19.18 6.85
CA SER A 79 2.81 18.14 6.21
C SER A 79 1.52 17.88 7.01
N THR A 80 0.42 17.59 6.30
CA THR A 80 -0.83 17.10 6.92
C THR A 80 -0.86 15.57 7.02
N TYR A 81 0.23 14.89 6.66
CA TYR A 81 0.41 13.49 7.03
C TYR A 81 0.74 13.39 8.52
N PRO A 82 0.21 12.38 9.23
CA PRO A 82 0.75 12.04 10.54
C PRO A 82 2.22 11.69 10.40
N VAL A 83 3.02 12.06 11.40
CA VAL A 83 4.44 11.68 11.48
C VAL A 83 4.54 10.16 11.36
N ARG A 84 5.30 9.69 10.37
CA ARG A 84 5.51 8.27 10.12
C ARG A 84 6.45 7.68 11.15
N GLU A 85 6.18 6.45 11.57
CA GLU A 85 7.04 5.71 12.48
C GLU A 85 8.29 5.23 11.75
N LYS A 86 9.40 5.04 12.48
CA LYS A 86 10.63 4.52 11.87
C LYS A 86 10.43 3.05 11.51
N ILE A 87 10.63 2.70 10.24
CA ILE A 87 10.52 1.33 9.74
C ILE A 87 11.47 0.38 10.51
N SER A 88 10.92 -0.74 10.95
CA SER A 88 11.68 -1.89 11.47
C SER A 88 11.72 -3.00 10.41
N LYS A 89 12.92 -3.54 10.14
CA LYS A 89 13.08 -4.70 9.23
C LYS A 89 12.68 -6.03 9.88
N SER A 90 12.38 -6.04 11.18
CA SER A 90 12.01 -7.25 11.90
C SER A 90 10.56 -7.65 11.61
N SER A 91 10.31 -8.95 11.56
CA SER A 91 8.97 -9.52 11.69
C SER A 91 8.42 -9.30 13.10
N ARG A 92 7.15 -9.68 13.34
CA ARG A 92 6.62 -9.79 14.70
C ARG A 92 7.55 -10.65 15.57
N LYS A 93 7.68 -10.29 16.84
CA LYS A 93 8.60 -10.92 17.79
C LYS A 93 7.84 -11.74 18.83
N PRO A 94 8.35 -12.89 19.30
CA PRO A 94 7.71 -13.62 20.40
C PRO A 94 7.67 -12.75 21.67
N LEU A 95 6.50 -12.61 22.27
CA LEU A 95 6.30 -11.80 23.48
C LEU A 95 7.20 -12.28 24.61
N SER A 96 7.24 -13.59 24.85
CA SER A 96 8.00 -14.22 25.94
C SER A 96 9.50 -13.94 25.88
N LYS A 97 10.05 -13.69 24.68
CA LYS A 97 11.48 -13.42 24.48
C LYS A 97 11.80 -11.92 24.48
N SER A 98 10.95 -11.11 23.86
CA SER A 98 11.22 -9.67 23.72
C SER A 98 10.73 -8.84 24.89
N PHE A 99 9.66 -9.26 25.56
CA PHE A 99 9.05 -8.55 26.69
C PHE A 99 8.60 -9.55 27.78
N PRO A 100 9.55 -10.22 28.45
CA PRO A 100 9.27 -11.32 29.38
C PRO A 100 8.38 -10.89 30.56
N GLU A 101 8.44 -9.62 30.96
CA GLU A 101 7.65 -9.06 32.07
C GLU A 101 6.31 -8.47 31.63
N ALA A 102 5.96 -8.52 30.33
CA ALA A 102 4.68 -7.98 29.86
C ALA A 102 3.51 -8.81 30.41
N LYS A 103 2.58 -8.10 31.06
CA LYS A 103 1.27 -8.62 31.47
C LYS A 103 0.25 -8.20 30.44
N VAL A 104 -0.31 -9.17 29.73
CA VAL A 104 -1.15 -8.93 28.56
C VAL A 104 -2.62 -9.08 28.91
N THR A 105 -3.40 -8.11 28.47
CA THR A 105 -4.86 -8.18 28.46
C THR A 105 -5.32 -8.29 27.01
N MET A 106 -6.07 -9.33 26.68
CA MET A 106 -6.58 -9.62 25.35
C MET A 106 -8.08 -9.35 25.28
N GLY A 107 -8.59 -8.95 24.12
CA GLY A 107 -10.02 -8.74 23.93
C GLY A 107 -10.36 -7.77 22.81
N VAL A 108 -11.64 -7.66 22.54
CA VAL A 108 -12.18 -6.70 21.55
C VAL A 108 -12.02 -5.28 22.10
N GLY A 109 -11.68 -4.32 21.24
CA GLY A 109 -11.55 -2.90 21.61
C GLY A 109 -10.18 -2.52 22.17
N PHE A 110 -9.37 -3.42 22.73
CA PHE A 110 -8.06 -3.05 23.31
C PHE A 110 -7.07 -2.46 22.29
N ILE A 111 -7.26 -2.69 21.00
CA ILE A 111 -6.46 -2.01 19.97
C ILE A 111 -6.68 -0.48 19.98
N GLU A 112 -7.82 0.00 20.47
CA GLU A 112 -8.16 1.43 20.60
C GLU A 112 -7.26 2.13 21.61
N ASP A 113 -6.77 1.42 22.63
CA ASP A 113 -5.76 1.92 23.58
C ASP A 113 -4.38 2.14 22.91
N ARG A 114 -4.23 1.76 21.63
CA ARG A 114 -3.01 1.89 20.83
C ARG A 114 -3.31 2.60 19.52
N PRO A 115 -3.73 3.89 19.54
CA PRO A 115 -4.30 4.57 18.38
C PRO A 115 -3.36 4.62 17.16
N LYS A 116 -2.04 4.77 17.38
CA LYS A 116 -1.05 4.70 16.30
C LYS A 116 -1.00 3.33 15.65
N ALA A 117 -0.98 2.27 16.45
CA ALA A 117 -0.99 0.90 15.93
C ALA A 117 -2.31 0.58 15.23
N ALA A 118 -3.45 1.00 15.80
CA ALA A 118 -4.77 0.86 15.20
C ALA A 118 -4.83 1.55 13.82
N ALA A 119 -4.32 2.78 13.71
CA ALA A 119 -4.26 3.51 12.44
C ALA A 119 -3.38 2.81 11.40
N LEU A 120 -2.26 2.21 11.81
CA LEU A 120 -1.39 1.45 10.91
C LEU A 120 -2.04 0.14 10.46
N VAL A 121 -2.68 -0.60 11.37
CA VAL A 121 -3.45 -1.80 11.03
C VAL A 121 -4.59 -1.45 10.06
N GLY A 122 -5.34 -0.37 10.34
CA GLY A 122 -6.36 0.16 9.46
C GLY A 122 -5.80 0.45 8.07
N ARG A 123 -4.69 1.20 7.98
CA ARG A 123 -4.00 1.48 6.71
C ARG A 123 -3.58 0.21 5.97
N ILE A 124 -3.05 -0.80 6.65
CA ILE A 124 -2.66 -2.08 6.05
C ILE A 124 -3.87 -2.79 5.43
N ILE A 125 -4.98 -2.86 6.16
CA ILE A 125 -6.20 -3.53 5.71
C ILE A 125 -6.83 -2.76 4.54
N THR A 126 -6.99 -1.44 4.65
CA THR A 126 -7.66 -0.64 3.61
C THR A 126 -6.84 -0.55 2.33
N SER A 127 -5.50 -0.43 2.43
CA SER A 127 -4.63 -0.38 1.24
C SER A 127 -4.62 -1.69 0.45
N TRP A 128 -5.11 -2.79 1.02
CA TRP A 128 -5.21 -4.04 0.30
C TRP A 128 -6.32 -4.04 -0.75
N ALA A 129 -7.41 -3.29 -0.52
CA ALA A 129 -8.46 -3.13 -1.54
C ALA A 129 -7.88 -2.50 -2.82
N ASP A 130 -6.95 -1.56 -2.69
CA ASP A 130 -6.24 -0.97 -3.84
C ASP A 130 -5.39 -2.01 -4.59
N ILE A 131 -4.80 -2.99 -3.88
CA ILE A 131 -4.10 -4.12 -4.51
C ILE A 131 -5.08 -4.96 -5.31
N GLU A 132 -6.28 -5.25 -4.80
CA GLU A 132 -7.31 -6.03 -5.50
C GLU A 132 -7.79 -5.32 -6.78
N VAL A 133 -7.92 -3.99 -6.75
CA VAL A 133 -8.17 -3.17 -7.95
C VAL A 133 -7.04 -3.35 -8.97
N GLN A 134 -5.77 -3.27 -8.54
CA GLN A 134 -4.64 -3.49 -9.45
C GLN A 134 -4.59 -4.91 -10.02
N LEU A 135 -4.94 -5.93 -9.23
CA LEU A 135 -5.01 -7.31 -9.70
C LEU A 135 -6.12 -7.53 -10.73
N THR A 136 -7.27 -6.86 -10.55
CA THR A 136 -8.35 -6.84 -11.54
C THR A 136 -7.89 -6.20 -12.85
N ARG A 137 -7.20 -5.06 -12.76
CA ARG A 137 -6.61 -4.39 -13.93
C ARG A 137 -5.55 -5.24 -14.60
N LEU A 138 -4.72 -5.95 -13.83
CA LEU A 138 -3.74 -6.89 -14.35
C LEU A 138 -4.42 -8.02 -15.10
N LEU A 139 -5.50 -8.60 -14.56
CA LEU A 139 -6.26 -9.63 -15.27
C LEU A 139 -6.82 -9.09 -16.58
N ALA A 140 -7.44 -7.91 -16.56
CA ALA A 140 -7.98 -7.27 -17.76
C ALA A 140 -6.92 -7.04 -18.84
N GLU A 141 -5.72 -6.61 -18.43
CA GLU A 141 -4.58 -6.46 -19.33
C GLU A 141 -4.08 -7.81 -19.89
N LEU A 142 -4.11 -8.88 -19.08
CA LEU A 142 -3.71 -10.22 -19.53
C LEU A 142 -4.70 -10.78 -20.57
N ILE A 143 -6.01 -10.69 -20.33
CA ILE A 143 -7.02 -11.26 -21.24
C ILE A 143 -7.50 -10.29 -22.33
N ASN A 144 -6.93 -9.07 -22.38
CA ASN A 144 -7.29 -8.01 -23.31
C ASN A 144 -8.81 -7.75 -23.35
N ALA A 145 -9.41 -7.61 -22.17
CA ALA A 145 -10.84 -7.39 -22.01
C ALA A 145 -11.14 -6.07 -21.29
N GLU A 146 -12.35 -5.56 -21.51
CA GLU A 146 -12.82 -4.33 -20.88
C GLU A 146 -12.88 -4.46 -19.35
N THR A 147 -12.30 -3.48 -18.65
CA THR A 147 -12.13 -3.53 -17.19
C THR A 147 -13.45 -3.75 -16.43
N PRO A 148 -14.60 -3.13 -16.80
CA PRO A 148 -15.87 -3.38 -16.12
C PRO A 148 -16.32 -4.85 -16.16
N ALA A 149 -16.18 -5.52 -17.31
CA ALA A 149 -16.58 -6.92 -17.46
C ALA A 149 -15.68 -7.83 -16.62
N VAL A 150 -14.37 -7.60 -16.65
CA VAL A 150 -13.41 -8.34 -15.83
C VAL A 150 -13.65 -8.09 -14.35
N SER A 151 -13.96 -6.86 -13.95
CA SER A 151 -14.27 -6.52 -12.57
C SER A 151 -15.50 -7.25 -12.04
N ALA A 152 -16.55 -7.40 -12.85
CA ALA A 152 -17.74 -8.16 -12.46
C ALA A 152 -17.43 -9.65 -12.23
N VAL A 153 -16.68 -10.28 -13.15
CA VAL A 153 -16.31 -11.69 -13.04
C VAL A 153 -15.32 -11.90 -11.89
N PHE A 154 -14.25 -11.12 -11.83
CA PHE A 154 -13.21 -11.27 -10.82
C PHE A 154 -13.71 -10.96 -9.41
N GLY A 155 -14.58 -9.95 -9.27
CA GLY A 155 -15.24 -9.61 -8.01
C GLY A 155 -16.21 -10.69 -7.51
N SER A 156 -16.75 -11.53 -8.40
CA SER A 156 -17.56 -12.69 -7.98
C SER A 156 -16.75 -13.80 -7.29
N ILE A 157 -15.42 -13.81 -7.48
CA ILE A 157 -14.50 -14.78 -6.89
C ILE A 157 -14.15 -14.35 -5.47
N ARG A 158 -14.80 -14.98 -4.47
CA ARG A 158 -14.65 -14.60 -3.05
C ARG A 158 -13.31 -14.95 -2.42
N SER A 159 -12.62 -15.97 -2.94
CA SER A 159 -11.36 -16.44 -2.36
C SER A 159 -10.17 -15.83 -3.09
N SER A 160 -9.24 -15.20 -2.34
CA SER A 160 -8.01 -14.63 -2.91
C SER A 160 -7.13 -15.70 -3.58
N ARG A 161 -7.21 -16.95 -3.11
CA ARG A 161 -6.55 -18.09 -3.76
C ARG A 161 -7.10 -18.32 -5.17
N SER A 162 -8.42 -18.45 -5.30
CA SER A 162 -9.08 -18.64 -6.60
C SER A 162 -8.85 -17.45 -7.53
N GLN A 163 -8.84 -16.24 -7.00
CA GLN A 163 -8.46 -15.04 -7.77
C GLN A 163 -7.02 -15.16 -8.30
N SER A 164 -6.07 -15.59 -7.46
CA SER A 164 -4.68 -15.78 -7.86
C SER A 164 -4.54 -16.87 -8.92
N ASP A 165 -5.26 -17.98 -8.77
CA ASP A 165 -5.29 -19.09 -9.73
C ASP A 165 -5.82 -18.63 -11.10
N ALA A 166 -6.86 -17.80 -11.13
CA ALA A 166 -7.42 -17.24 -12.36
C ALA A 166 -6.41 -16.34 -13.10
N ILE A 167 -5.72 -15.44 -12.38
CA ILE A 167 -4.69 -14.57 -12.97
C ILE A 167 -3.51 -15.41 -13.46
N GLU A 168 -3.08 -16.42 -12.70
CA GLU A 168 -1.98 -17.30 -13.11
C GLU A 168 -2.34 -18.12 -14.36
N ALA A 169 -3.58 -18.60 -14.48
CA ALA A 169 -4.07 -19.27 -15.68
C ALA A 169 -4.02 -18.35 -16.90
N ALA A 170 -4.54 -17.12 -16.79
CA ALA A 170 -4.48 -16.14 -17.87
C ALA A 170 -3.03 -15.81 -18.27
N ALA A 171 -2.15 -15.60 -17.28
CA ALA A 171 -0.75 -15.31 -17.52
C ALA A 171 -0.02 -16.42 -18.29
N LYS A 172 -0.29 -17.70 -17.97
CA LYS A 172 0.32 -18.85 -18.66
C LYS A 172 -0.06 -18.95 -20.14
N VAL A 173 -1.24 -18.48 -20.51
CA VAL A 173 -1.71 -18.50 -21.90
C VAL A 173 -1.10 -17.35 -22.71
N VAL A 174 -0.90 -16.19 -22.08
CA VAL A 174 -0.64 -14.93 -22.78
C VAL A 174 0.82 -14.46 -22.71
N LEU A 175 1.56 -14.83 -21.67
CA LEU A 175 2.91 -14.33 -21.44
C LEU A 175 3.98 -15.26 -22.03
N ASN A 176 5.05 -14.66 -22.55
CA ASN A 176 6.25 -15.41 -22.95
C ASN A 176 7.06 -15.86 -21.72
N ALA A 177 8.16 -16.59 -21.95
CA ALA A 177 8.97 -17.19 -20.88
C ALA A 177 9.60 -16.18 -19.90
N ASP A 178 10.00 -15.00 -20.36
CA ASP A 178 10.59 -13.97 -19.51
C ASP A 178 9.51 -13.22 -18.72
N ASP A 179 8.41 -12.87 -19.39
CA ASP A 179 7.26 -12.21 -18.78
C ASP A 179 6.59 -13.08 -17.73
N ILE A 180 6.46 -14.40 -17.96
CA ILE A 180 5.88 -15.32 -16.98
C ILE A 180 6.80 -15.47 -15.75
N LEU A 181 8.12 -15.40 -15.93
CA LEU A 181 9.06 -15.44 -14.82
C LEU A 181 8.94 -14.17 -13.96
N LEU A 182 8.86 -13.01 -14.60
CA LEU A 182 8.64 -11.73 -13.93
C LEU A 182 7.29 -11.74 -13.21
N PHE A 183 6.21 -12.14 -13.88
CA PHE A 183 4.87 -12.30 -13.29
C PHE A 183 4.90 -13.17 -12.02
N LYS A 184 5.56 -14.33 -12.06
CA LYS A 184 5.68 -15.22 -10.90
C LYS A 184 6.41 -14.56 -9.73
N ALA A 185 7.37 -13.67 -9.98
CA ALA A 185 8.02 -12.89 -8.93
C ALA A 185 7.04 -11.92 -8.25
N TYR A 186 6.17 -11.26 -9.02
CA TYR A 186 5.09 -10.41 -8.49
C TYR A 186 4.07 -11.20 -7.67
N ILE A 187 3.60 -12.35 -8.16
CA ILE A 187 2.65 -13.20 -7.41
C ILE A 187 3.27 -13.73 -6.11
N LYS A 188 4.55 -14.12 -6.15
CA LYS A 188 5.27 -14.52 -4.93
C LYS A 188 5.36 -13.38 -3.92
N ARG A 189 5.60 -12.16 -4.38
CA ARG A 189 5.63 -10.96 -3.52
C ARG A 189 4.25 -10.65 -2.94
N LYS A 190 3.18 -10.72 -3.74
CA LYS A 190 1.78 -10.61 -3.28
C LYS A 190 1.54 -11.57 -2.12
N ALA A 191 1.82 -12.86 -2.32
CA ALA A 191 1.54 -13.90 -1.33
C ALA A 191 2.24 -13.65 0.02
N SER A 192 3.47 -13.11 -0.01
CA SER A 192 4.19 -12.73 1.19
C SER A 192 3.49 -11.60 1.95
N LEU A 193 3.08 -10.54 1.26
CA LEU A 193 2.41 -9.38 1.89
C LEU A 193 0.99 -9.72 2.35
N GLU A 194 0.30 -10.53 1.56
CA GLU A 194 -1.03 -11.04 1.90
C GLU A 194 -1.01 -11.83 3.19
N LYS A 195 0.01 -12.66 3.41
CA LYS A 195 0.18 -13.39 4.67
C LYS A 195 0.28 -12.44 5.86
N GLU A 196 1.13 -11.41 5.77
CA GLU A 196 1.28 -10.42 6.85
C GLU A 196 -0.01 -9.62 7.09
N ARG A 197 -0.73 -9.25 6.03
CA ARG A 197 -2.04 -8.60 6.11
C ARG A 197 -3.07 -9.50 6.76
N ASN A 198 -3.14 -10.77 6.36
CA ASN A 198 -4.14 -11.72 6.86
C ASN A 198 -3.92 -12.04 8.33
N ASP A 199 -2.66 -12.14 8.76
CA ASP A 199 -2.33 -12.27 10.17
C ASP A 199 -2.94 -11.10 10.97
N LEU A 200 -2.78 -9.85 10.51
CA LEU A 200 -3.36 -8.68 11.17
C LEU A 200 -4.89 -8.62 11.07
N ALA A 201 -5.47 -8.96 9.91
CA ALA A 201 -6.92 -8.90 9.71
C ALA A 201 -7.69 -9.95 10.51
N HIS A 202 -7.09 -11.11 10.76
CA HIS A 202 -7.70 -12.24 11.47
C HIS A 202 -7.06 -12.49 12.84
N GLY A 203 -6.23 -11.56 13.32
CA GLY A 203 -5.60 -11.64 14.62
C GLY A 203 -6.53 -11.31 15.76
N CYS A 204 -6.26 -11.88 16.93
CA CYS A 204 -6.79 -11.36 18.19
C CYS A 204 -5.75 -10.41 18.80
N PHE A 205 -6.20 -9.22 19.20
CA PHE A 205 -5.33 -8.18 19.73
C PHE A 205 -5.41 -8.09 21.25
N GLY A 206 -4.30 -7.68 21.84
CA GLY A 206 -4.21 -7.32 23.24
C GLY A 206 -3.15 -6.26 23.47
N VAL A 207 -3.07 -5.84 24.72
CA VAL A 207 -2.23 -4.74 25.15
C VAL A 207 -1.52 -5.08 26.45
N SER A 208 -0.43 -4.38 26.71
CA SER A 208 0.24 -4.37 28.00
C SER A 208 0.72 -2.98 28.31
N VAL A 209 0.61 -2.58 29.58
CA VAL A 209 1.13 -1.30 30.09
C VAL A 209 2.66 -1.20 29.93
N ASN A 210 3.37 -2.33 29.89
CA ASN A 210 4.83 -2.38 29.74
C ASN A 210 5.30 -2.13 28.29
N ILE A 211 4.38 -2.17 27.31
CA ILE A 211 4.64 -1.88 25.90
C ILE A 211 3.55 -0.94 25.35
N PRO A 212 3.53 0.33 25.81
CA PRO A 212 2.42 1.26 25.59
C PRO A 212 2.21 1.66 24.12
N ASP A 213 3.21 1.46 23.26
CA ASP A 213 3.13 1.80 21.84
C ASP A 213 2.86 0.60 20.94
N HIS A 214 2.94 -0.63 21.45
CA HIS A 214 2.87 -1.85 20.65
C HIS A 214 1.58 -2.62 20.90
N ILE A 215 1.25 -3.50 19.95
CA ILE A 215 0.11 -4.41 20.08
C ILE A 215 0.63 -5.84 20.27
N VAL A 216 -0.04 -6.56 21.17
CA VAL A 216 0.10 -8.00 21.28
C VAL A 216 -0.88 -8.65 20.32
N TRP A 217 -0.42 -9.69 19.64
CA TRP A 217 -1.14 -10.42 18.63
C TRP A 217 -1.05 -11.91 18.92
N VAL A 218 -2.14 -12.62 18.68
CA VAL A 218 -2.21 -14.08 18.71
C VAL A 218 -3.15 -14.56 17.62
N SER A 219 -2.98 -15.79 17.15
CA SER A 219 -3.91 -16.37 16.18
C SER A 219 -5.29 -16.59 16.82
N GLN A 220 -6.36 -16.53 16.01
CA GLN A 220 -7.71 -16.86 16.46
C GLN A 220 -7.81 -18.28 17.05
N ALA A 221 -7.11 -19.24 16.46
CA ALA A 221 -7.13 -20.63 16.92
C ALA A 221 -6.51 -20.75 18.32
N ASP A 222 -5.35 -20.14 18.54
CA ASP A 222 -4.68 -20.13 19.84
C ASP A 222 -5.52 -19.37 20.89
N PHE A 223 -6.16 -18.26 20.50
CA PHE A 223 -7.05 -17.52 21.39
C PHE A 223 -8.29 -18.31 21.79
N LEU A 224 -8.88 -19.06 20.85
CA LEU A 224 -10.03 -19.93 21.11
C LEU A 224 -9.68 -21.06 22.08
N ILE A 225 -8.53 -21.73 21.86
CA ILE A 225 -8.05 -22.80 22.76
C ILE A 225 -7.89 -22.27 24.18
N PHE A 226 -7.28 -21.09 24.33
CA PHE A 226 -7.12 -20.44 25.64
C PHE A 226 -8.48 -20.13 26.31
N ASN A 227 -9.43 -19.55 25.58
CA ASN A 227 -10.75 -19.20 26.12
C ASN A 227 -11.61 -20.42 26.46
N ALA A 228 -11.46 -21.53 25.74
CA ALA A 228 -12.22 -22.76 25.98
C ALA A 228 -11.81 -23.48 27.28
N SER A 229 -10.55 -23.36 27.71
CA SER A 229 -10.06 -24.01 28.94
C SER A 229 -8.91 -23.22 29.61
N PRO A 230 -9.21 -22.06 30.20
CA PRO A 230 -8.20 -21.15 30.76
C PRO A 230 -7.54 -21.67 32.04
N LYS A 231 -8.12 -22.69 32.69
CA LYS A 231 -7.68 -23.19 34.01
C LYS A 231 -6.60 -24.28 33.96
N HIS A 232 -6.25 -24.78 32.77
CA HIS A 232 -5.17 -25.77 32.64
C HIS A 232 -3.81 -25.04 32.61
N PRO A 233 -2.86 -25.32 33.52
CA PRO A 233 -1.56 -24.64 33.57
C PRO A 233 -0.79 -24.69 32.24
N ASP A 234 -0.85 -25.83 31.54
CA ASP A 234 -0.21 -26.01 30.23
C ASP A 234 -0.78 -25.07 29.16
N ASN A 235 -2.08 -24.75 29.23
CA ASN A 235 -2.72 -23.83 28.28
C ASN A 235 -2.26 -22.39 28.49
N LEU A 236 -2.02 -21.97 29.74
CA LEU A 236 -1.50 -20.64 30.06
C LEU A 236 -0.08 -20.44 29.50
N LYS A 237 0.79 -21.45 29.69
CA LYS A 237 2.15 -21.42 29.17
C LYS A 237 2.16 -21.43 27.64
N ALA A 238 1.43 -22.35 27.02
CA ALA A 238 1.31 -22.44 25.57
C ALA A 238 0.75 -21.15 24.95
N PHE A 239 -0.29 -20.57 25.56
CA PHE A 239 -0.87 -19.31 25.10
C PHE A 239 0.15 -18.16 25.14
N ARG A 240 0.94 -18.04 26.22
CA ARG A 240 2.00 -17.02 26.31
C ARG A 240 3.10 -17.24 25.27
N GLU A 241 3.44 -18.48 24.94
CA GLU A 241 4.44 -18.82 23.92
C GLU A 241 3.95 -18.51 22.49
N ASN A 242 2.63 -18.54 22.27
CA ASN A 242 1.99 -18.22 20.99
C ASN A 242 1.61 -16.74 20.84
N GLN A 243 1.96 -15.89 21.81
CA GLN A 243 1.80 -14.44 21.72
C GLN A 243 2.99 -13.77 21.05
N PHE A 244 2.69 -12.83 20.15
CA PHE A 244 3.69 -12.04 19.43
C PHE A 244 3.44 -10.56 19.59
N VAL A 245 4.47 -9.76 19.41
CA VAL A 245 4.39 -8.30 19.43
C VAL A 245 4.61 -7.74 18.03
N TYR A 246 3.70 -6.87 17.60
CA TYR A 246 3.93 -5.98 16.48
C TYR A 246 4.37 -4.61 17.01
N GLU A 247 5.63 -4.29 16.76
CA GLU A 247 6.16 -2.95 16.98
C GLU A 247 5.63 -1.98 15.92
N LEU A 248 5.50 -0.69 16.25
CA LEU A 248 5.03 0.33 15.31
C LEU A 248 5.86 0.35 14.02
N GLY A 249 7.18 0.23 14.14
CA GLY A 249 8.07 0.18 12.98
C GLY A 249 7.84 -1.03 12.07
N THR A 250 7.41 -2.18 12.63
CA THR A 250 7.05 -3.36 11.83
C THR A 250 5.73 -3.13 11.10
N LEU A 251 4.74 -2.51 11.75
CA LEU A 251 3.47 -2.16 11.11
C LEU A 251 3.67 -1.12 10.00
N GLU A 252 4.46 -0.08 10.23
CA GLU A 252 4.79 0.93 9.21
C GLU A 252 5.50 0.29 8.01
N ARG A 253 6.43 -0.65 8.24
CA ARG A 253 7.06 -1.41 7.16
C ARG A 253 6.00 -2.08 6.28
N ILE A 254 5.09 -2.85 6.87
CA ILE A 254 4.06 -3.59 6.13
C ILE A 254 3.19 -2.62 5.34
N ALA A 255 2.73 -1.55 5.99
CA ALA A 255 1.90 -0.53 5.36
C ALA A 255 2.59 0.13 4.16
N GLN A 256 3.87 0.48 4.28
CA GLN A 256 4.65 1.04 3.19
C GLN A 256 4.93 0.02 2.09
N GLU A 257 5.24 -1.23 2.44
CA GLU A 257 5.51 -2.27 1.47
C GLU A 257 4.29 -2.62 0.61
N ILE A 258 3.07 -2.54 1.16
CA ILE A 258 1.82 -2.67 0.39
C ILE A 258 1.69 -1.52 -0.62
N VAL A 259 1.91 -0.27 -0.20
CA VAL A 259 1.86 0.89 -1.11
C VAL A 259 2.93 0.80 -2.20
N VAL A 260 4.14 0.35 -1.86
CA VAL A 260 5.18 0.10 -2.86
C VAL A 260 4.69 -0.97 -3.84
N PHE A 261 4.15 -2.08 -3.34
CA PHE A 261 3.68 -3.17 -4.20
C PHE A 261 2.54 -2.75 -5.15
N TYR A 262 1.62 -1.89 -4.69
CA TYR A 262 0.61 -1.26 -5.54
C TYR A 262 1.22 -0.57 -6.77
N ASN A 263 2.24 0.28 -6.53
CA ASN A 263 2.95 1.01 -7.59
C ASN A 263 3.76 0.07 -8.50
N GLN A 264 4.31 -1.01 -7.94
CA GLN A 264 5.02 -2.03 -8.71
C GLN A 264 4.07 -2.77 -9.65
N ILE A 265 2.88 -3.19 -9.20
CA ILE A 265 1.88 -3.83 -10.08
C ILE A 265 1.46 -2.87 -11.18
N ALA A 266 1.14 -1.61 -10.85
CA ALA A 266 0.78 -0.60 -11.85
C ALA A 266 1.89 -0.42 -12.91
N SER A 267 3.15 -0.39 -12.48
CA SER A 267 4.31 -0.34 -13.38
C SER A 267 4.43 -1.58 -14.28
N PHE A 268 4.13 -2.76 -13.74
CA PHE A 268 4.14 -4.01 -14.50
C PHE A 268 2.98 -4.07 -15.52
N ILE A 269 1.79 -3.58 -15.15
CA ILE A 269 0.66 -3.42 -16.08
C ILE A 269 1.07 -2.52 -17.24
N GLY A 270 1.64 -1.34 -16.97
CA GLY A 270 2.11 -0.43 -18.03
C GLY A 270 3.16 -1.07 -18.96
N TYR A 271 4.04 -1.90 -18.40
CA TYR A 271 4.97 -2.71 -19.19
C TYR A 271 4.26 -3.74 -20.09
N LEU A 272 3.22 -4.42 -19.59
CA LEU A 272 2.44 -5.38 -20.40
C LEU A 272 1.60 -4.67 -21.47
N SER A 273 1.00 -3.53 -21.16
CA SER A 273 0.18 -2.75 -22.10
C SER A 273 1.00 -2.26 -23.31
N ALA A 274 2.29 -2.00 -23.12
CA ALA A 274 3.18 -1.56 -24.20
C ALA A 274 3.38 -2.63 -25.30
N ARG A 275 2.98 -3.90 -25.10
CA ARG A 275 3.00 -4.94 -26.15
C ARG A 275 2.14 -4.56 -27.36
N ARG A 276 1.13 -3.71 -27.16
CA ARG A 276 0.24 -3.22 -28.22
C ARG A 276 0.85 -2.07 -29.04
N GLY A 277 1.96 -1.49 -28.59
CA GLY A 277 2.58 -0.31 -29.21
C GLY A 277 3.54 -0.60 -30.37
N GLY A 278 3.54 -1.82 -30.92
CA GLY A 278 4.46 -2.19 -32.01
C GLY A 278 5.93 -2.00 -31.65
N VAL A 279 6.71 -1.41 -32.56
CA VAL A 279 8.17 -1.22 -32.41
C VAL A 279 8.52 -0.31 -31.23
N ASP A 280 7.81 0.80 -31.06
CA ASP A 280 8.04 1.74 -29.97
C ASP A 280 7.70 1.09 -28.61
N GLY A 281 6.62 0.32 -28.59
CA GLY A 281 6.21 -0.49 -27.44
C GLY A 281 7.29 -1.50 -27.03
N GLU A 282 7.88 -2.22 -27.97
CA GLU A 282 8.92 -3.21 -27.68
C GLU A 282 10.24 -2.56 -27.20
N SER A 283 10.62 -1.43 -27.79
CA SER A 283 11.77 -0.62 -27.31
C SER A 283 11.57 -0.17 -25.86
N PHE A 284 10.38 0.36 -25.55
CA PHE A 284 10.00 0.73 -24.18
C PHE A 284 10.06 -0.47 -23.24
N ARG A 285 9.50 -1.62 -23.65
CA ARG A 285 9.49 -2.84 -22.84
C ARG A 285 10.89 -3.33 -22.53
N ARG A 286 11.80 -3.37 -23.50
CA ARG A 286 13.19 -3.81 -23.28
C ARG A 286 13.87 -2.99 -22.18
N LYS A 287 13.74 -1.66 -22.24
CA LYS A 287 14.26 -0.77 -21.20
C LYS A 287 13.56 -1.02 -19.86
N ARG A 288 12.23 -1.03 -19.88
CA ARG A 288 11.41 -1.14 -18.67
C ARG A 288 11.59 -2.48 -17.96
N TYR A 289 11.78 -3.58 -18.69
CA TYR A 289 12.04 -4.90 -18.12
C TYR A 289 13.26 -4.89 -17.19
N LEU A 290 14.37 -4.28 -17.62
CA LEU A 290 15.59 -4.14 -16.81
C LEU A 290 15.32 -3.36 -15.52
N GLU A 291 14.51 -2.31 -15.58
CA GLU A 291 14.12 -1.53 -14.40
C GLU A 291 13.22 -2.35 -13.45
N LEU A 292 12.32 -3.18 -13.98
CA LEU A 292 11.40 -4.00 -13.18
C LEU A 292 12.14 -5.14 -12.44
N ILE A 293 13.11 -5.80 -13.08
CA ILE A 293 13.86 -6.88 -12.45
C ILE A 293 14.82 -6.40 -11.35
N GLU A 294 15.22 -5.13 -11.39
CA GLU A 294 16.10 -4.52 -10.39
C GLU A 294 15.35 -3.99 -9.16
N GLN A 295 14.02 -4.01 -9.16
CA GLN A 295 13.26 -3.64 -7.97
C GLN A 295 13.56 -4.62 -6.81
N PRO A 296 13.96 -4.14 -5.60
CA PRO A 296 14.58 -5.00 -4.59
C PRO A 296 13.83 -6.29 -4.26
N LYS A 297 12.53 -6.20 -3.98
CA LYS A 297 11.69 -7.36 -3.60
C LYS A 297 11.31 -8.25 -4.78
N ILE A 298 11.31 -7.72 -5.99
CA ILE A 298 11.12 -8.50 -7.21
C ILE A 298 12.40 -9.26 -7.54
N LYS A 299 13.56 -8.60 -7.42
CA LYS A 299 14.89 -9.22 -7.57
C LYS A 299 15.11 -10.38 -6.60
N GLU A 300 14.78 -10.19 -5.32
CA GLU A 300 14.80 -11.26 -4.31
C GLU A 300 13.91 -12.44 -4.71
N ALA A 301 12.66 -12.16 -5.14
CA ALA A 301 11.73 -13.21 -5.56
C ALA A 301 12.21 -13.97 -6.81
N LEU A 302 12.78 -13.27 -7.79
CA LEU A 302 13.38 -13.84 -8.99
C LEU A 302 14.55 -14.77 -8.65
N ALA A 303 15.44 -14.37 -7.75
CA ALA A 303 16.58 -15.19 -7.33
C ALA A 303 16.11 -16.54 -6.77
N ILE A 304 15.09 -16.54 -5.90
CA ILE A 304 14.54 -17.78 -5.33
C ILE A 304 13.87 -18.65 -6.40
N LEU A 305 13.18 -18.05 -7.38
CA LEU A 305 12.54 -18.79 -8.47
C LEU A 305 13.58 -19.46 -9.39
N LYS A 306 14.69 -18.77 -9.69
CA LYS A 306 15.80 -19.31 -10.49
C LYS A 306 16.49 -20.48 -9.78
N GLN A 307 16.74 -20.37 -8.46
CA GLN A 307 17.32 -21.47 -7.69
C GLN A 307 16.47 -22.73 -7.74
N ARG A 308 15.14 -22.61 -7.58
CA ARG A 308 14.21 -23.77 -7.65
C ARG A 308 14.16 -24.44 -9.02
N LYS A 309 14.43 -23.72 -10.10
CA LYS A 309 14.48 -24.28 -11.46
C LYS A 309 15.76 -25.10 -11.67
N ASN A 310 16.86 -24.72 -11.04
CA ASN A 310 18.14 -25.42 -11.15
C ASN A 310 18.26 -26.66 -10.25
N SER A 311 17.35 -26.82 -9.27
CA SER A 311 17.30 -27.98 -8.36
C SER A 311 16.33 -29.07 -8.80
N LYS A 312 15.68 -28.93 -9.96
CA LYS A 312 14.80 -29.92 -10.58
C LYS A 312 15.42 -30.39 -11.88
#